data_AF-A0A955PR29-F1
#
_entry.id   AF-A0A955PR29-F1
#
_cell.length_a   1.000
_cell.length_b   1.000
_cell.length_c   1.000
_cell.angle_alpha   90.00
_cell.angle_beta   90.00
_cell.angle_gamma   90.00
#
_symmetry.space_group_name_H-M   'P 1'
#
loop_
_entity.id
_entity.type
_entity.pdbx_description
1 polymer ?
#
loop_
_entity_poly.entity_id
_entity_poly.type
_entity_poly.pdbx_seq_one_letter_code
_entity_poly.pdbx_strand_id
1 'polypeptide(L)'
;EGMEGLYLLQNVTGITGLVARTVAEVGTPEAEQVKDQDNWHKSPDPKYIWRDDISSDQIDGHYFAFYSYFEHIAQHDPIERERIEKQIRQVTDYILDNDYQIIDWDGKRTLWGWWNPERVNGDPDAFIESGLYSLMMLSFLKVAYYITEDEKYLDHFRNLIEEHGYLSNLLLEKKLFPDELNHSDDQLSAVAYYPILQLEHNPFIRDALRSALRRHAAVEVPERNSFFAFVHGSLEPSFADVEGGLQTLREFPEDRRQYGMKNSHRADVVLNPHEGRFGDPVLLEVLPYDEHHFERWNQDPYRPDSGGDGLMEGSGEHYLVAYWLARYHGLVTAPVE
;
A
#
# COMPACT_ATOMS: atom_id res chain seq x y z
N GLU A 1 -18.19 5.20 -5.59
CA GLU A 1 -17.99 3.82 -6.10
C GLU A 1 -16.82 3.11 -5.42
N GLY A 2 -15.57 3.60 -5.49
CA GLY A 2 -14.42 2.92 -4.85
C GLY A 2 -14.60 2.63 -3.34
N MET A 3 -15.12 3.61 -2.58
CA MET A 3 -15.38 3.43 -1.13
C MET A 3 -16.46 2.38 -0.84
N GLU A 4 -17.47 2.22 -1.72
CA GLU A 4 -18.46 1.15 -1.59
C GLU A 4 -17.83 -0.24 -1.72
N GLY A 5 -16.82 -0.37 -2.58
CA GLY A 5 -16.06 -1.61 -2.72
C GLY A 5 -15.31 -1.99 -1.44
N LEU A 6 -14.66 -1.01 -0.79
CA LEU A 6 -13.99 -1.24 0.50
C LEU A 6 -14.99 -1.61 1.61
N TYR A 7 -16.14 -0.94 1.67
CA TYR A 7 -17.21 -1.34 2.58
C TYR A 7 -17.74 -2.75 2.29
N LEU A 8 -17.85 -3.14 1.02
CA LEU A 8 -18.23 -4.51 0.67
C LEU A 8 -17.20 -5.51 1.20
N LEU A 9 -15.90 -5.29 0.97
CA LEU A 9 -14.83 -6.17 1.45
C LEU A 9 -14.86 -6.33 2.98
N GLN A 10 -15.15 -5.27 3.72
CA GLN A 10 -15.25 -5.34 5.19
C GLN A 10 -16.52 -6.07 5.67
N ASN A 11 -17.65 -5.90 4.98
CA ASN A 11 -18.93 -6.42 5.47
C ASN A 11 -19.24 -7.84 4.96
N VAL A 12 -18.62 -8.28 3.86
CA VAL A 12 -18.95 -9.55 3.20
C VAL A 12 -18.57 -10.78 4.04
N THR A 13 -17.62 -10.66 4.95
CA THR A 13 -17.16 -11.77 5.81
C THR A 13 -18.20 -12.17 6.85
N GLY A 14 -19.04 -11.23 7.28
CA GLY A 14 -19.94 -11.41 8.42
C GLY A 14 -19.25 -11.35 9.79
N ILE A 15 -17.93 -11.21 9.83
CA ILE A 15 -17.12 -11.13 11.05
C ILE A 15 -16.74 -9.66 11.25
N THR A 16 -17.24 -9.05 12.32
CA THR A 16 -16.99 -7.63 12.60
C THR A 16 -15.49 -7.34 12.69
N GLY A 17 -14.99 -6.48 11.79
CA GLY A 17 -13.60 -6.03 11.76
C GLY A 17 -12.65 -6.90 10.92
N LEU A 18 -13.08 -8.10 10.50
CA LEU A 18 -12.34 -8.91 9.54
C LEU A 18 -12.72 -8.52 8.11
N VAL A 19 -11.72 -8.09 7.35
CA VAL A 19 -11.87 -7.68 5.95
C VAL A 19 -11.53 -8.85 5.03
N ALA A 20 -12.34 -9.07 4.00
CA ALA A 20 -12.07 -10.08 2.98
C ALA A 20 -10.88 -9.70 2.10
N ARG A 21 -10.08 -10.69 1.69
CA ARG A 21 -9.00 -10.50 0.71
C ARG A 21 -9.55 -10.11 -0.67
N THR A 22 -10.68 -10.67 -1.06
CA THR A 22 -11.44 -10.27 -2.26
C THR A 22 -12.85 -10.84 -2.20
N VAL A 23 -13.71 -10.46 -3.13
CA VAL A 23 -15.11 -10.87 -3.23
C VAL A 23 -15.48 -11.17 -4.67
N ALA A 24 -16.36 -12.13 -4.88
CA ALA A 24 -16.97 -12.42 -6.18
C ALA A 24 -18.49 -12.58 -6.03
N GLU A 25 -19.24 -12.08 -7.01
CA GLU A 25 -20.69 -12.24 -7.08
C GLU A 25 -21.05 -13.64 -7.60
N VAL A 26 -21.91 -14.35 -6.88
CA VAL A 26 -22.30 -15.73 -7.18
C VAL A 26 -22.97 -15.80 -8.56
N GLY A 27 -22.58 -16.81 -9.36
CA GLY A 27 -23.11 -17.02 -10.71
C GLY A 27 -22.35 -16.28 -11.81
N THR A 28 -21.34 -15.47 -11.46
CA THR A 28 -20.39 -14.92 -12.44
C THR A 28 -19.36 -15.98 -12.87
N PRO A 29 -18.82 -15.90 -14.11
CA PRO A 29 -17.76 -16.81 -14.55
C PRO A 29 -16.56 -16.85 -13.60
N GLU A 30 -16.21 -15.71 -13.01
CA GLU A 30 -15.10 -15.57 -12.07
C GLU A 30 -15.40 -16.35 -10.79
N ALA A 31 -16.59 -16.17 -10.19
CA ALA A 31 -16.99 -16.90 -9.00
C ALA A 31 -17.04 -18.42 -9.24
N GLU A 32 -17.52 -18.86 -10.40
CA GLU A 32 -17.61 -20.28 -10.75
C GLU A 32 -16.23 -20.97 -10.84
N GLN A 33 -15.18 -20.23 -11.18
CA GLN A 33 -13.81 -20.75 -11.23
C GLN A 33 -13.17 -20.94 -9.86
N VAL A 34 -13.66 -20.23 -8.83
CA VAL A 34 -13.01 -20.14 -7.53
C VAL A 34 -13.83 -20.70 -6.36
N LYS A 35 -15.15 -20.82 -6.51
CA LYS A 35 -16.08 -21.15 -5.42
C LYS A 35 -15.82 -22.46 -4.68
N ASP A 36 -15.12 -23.40 -5.33
CA ASP A 36 -14.82 -24.72 -4.79
C ASP A 36 -13.37 -24.81 -4.23
N GLN A 37 -12.62 -23.70 -4.24
CA GLN A 37 -11.28 -23.62 -3.63
C GLN A 37 -11.39 -23.45 -2.11
N ASP A 38 -10.48 -24.07 -1.36
CA ASP A 38 -10.53 -24.12 0.11
C ASP A 38 -10.47 -22.75 0.81
N ASN A 39 -9.90 -21.74 0.14
CA ASN A 39 -9.77 -20.37 0.64
C ASN A 39 -10.94 -19.45 0.27
N TRP A 40 -12.02 -19.99 -0.30
CA TRP A 40 -13.23 -19.24 -0.64
C TRP A 40 -14.43 -19.66 0.19
N HIS A 41 -15.11 -18.66 0.76
CA HIS A 41 -16.17 -18.83 1.75
C HIS A 41 -17.47 -18.19 1.30
N LYS A 42 -18.59 -18.75 1.75
CA LYS A 42 -19.91 -18.13 1.55
C LYS A 42 -20.06 -16.94 2.47
N SER A 43 -20.56 -15.83 1.93
CA SER A 43 -20.97 -14.68 2.72
C SER A 43 -22.32 -14.92 3.40
N PRO A 44 -22.63 -14.24 4.52
CA PRO A 44 -24.01 -14.12 5.01
C PRO A 44 -24.96 -13.49 3.98
N ASP A 45 -24.45 -12.62 3.10
CA ASP A 45 -25.18 -12.17 1.91
C ASP A 45 -25.04 -13.24 0.81
N PRO A 46 -26.12 -13.97 0.44
CA PRO A 46 -26.03 -15.05 -0.54
C PRO A 46 -25.63 -14.58 -1.95
N LYS A 47 -25.57 -13.27 -2.19
CA LYS A 47 -25.06 -12.68 -3.42
C LYS A 47 -23.55 -12.90 -3.60
N TYR A 48 -22.79 -13.11 -2.53
CA TYR A 48 -21.33 -13.08 -2.59
C TYR A 48 -20.65 -14.31 -2.00
N ILE A 49 -19.48 -14.63 -2.56
CA ILE A 49 -18.43 -15.42 -1.93
C ILE A 49 -17.19 -14.55 -1.71
N TRP A 50 -16.38 -14.86 -0.72
CA TRP A 50 -15.22 -14.05 -0.36
C TRP A 50 -14.00 -14.92 -0.10
N ARG A 51 -12.81 -14.38 -0.36
CA ARG A 51 -11.53 -15.07 -0.14
C ARG A 51 -10.92 -14.67 1.19
N ASP A 52 -10.39 -15.65 1.93
CA ASP A 52 -9.69 -15.45 3.19
C ASP A 52 -8.22 -14.98 3.02
N ASP A 53 -7.50 -14.94 4.14
CA ASP A 53 -6.08 -14.60 4.27
C ASP A 53 -5.74 -13.19 3.75
N ILE A 54 -6.45 -12.17 4.25
CA ILE A 54 -6.15 -10.78 3.88
C ILE A 54 -4.68 -10.43 4.21
N SER A 55 -4.01 -9.78 3.27
CA SER A 55 -2.62 -9.37 3.44
C SER A 55 -2.51 -7.96 4.03
N SER A 56 -1.35 -7.66 4.61
CA SER A 56 -1.05 -6.39 5.28
C SER A 56 -1.13 -5.20 4.31
N ASP A 57 -0.74 -5.41 3.04
CA ASP A 57 -0.80 -4.42 1.96
C ASP A 57 -2.23 -3.92 1.67
N GLN A 58 -3.21 -4.83 1.76
CA GLN A 58 -4.61 -4.49 1.56
C GLN A 58 -5.13 -3.63 2.70
N ILE A 59 -4.77 -3.94 3.94
CA ILE A 59 -5.14 -3.15 5.11
C ILE A 59 -4.48 -1.77 5.05
N ASP A 60 -3.22 -1.69 4.63
CA ASP A 60 -2.52 -0.43 4.44
C ASP A 60 -3.23 0.48 3.43
N GLY A 61 -3.62 -0.10 2.29
CA GLY A 61 -4.45 0.57 1.30
C GLY A 61 -5.81 1.02 1.83
N HIS A 62 -6.44 0.26 2.75
CA HIS A 62 -7.68 0.70 3.41
C HIS A 62 -7.46 1.96 4.23
N TYR A 63 -6.39 2.07 5.01
CA TYR A 63 -6.13 3.26 5.82
C TYR A 63 -5.78 4.49 4.99
N PHE A 64 -5.03 4.32 3.89
CA PHE A 64 -4.82 5.39 2.92
C PHE A 64 -6.15 5.88 2.31
N ALA A 65 -7.02 4.94 1.92
CA ALA A 65 -8.32 5.27 1.37
C ALA A 65 -9.27 5.89 2.40
N PHE A 66 -9.28 5.40 3.64
CA PHE A 66 -10.08 5.96 4.73
C PHE A 66 -9.66 7.39 5.03
N TYR A 67 -8.36 7.65 5.17
CA TYR A 67 -7.85 9.01 5.33
C TYR A 67 -8.29 9.92 4.19
N SER A 68 -8.01 9.52 2.94
CA SER A 68 -8.30 10.33 1.76
C SER A 68 -9.80 10.58 1.59
N TYR A 69 -10.64 9.59 1.86
CA TYR A 69 -12.09 9.70 1.78
C TYR A 69 -12.64 10.62 2.86
N PHE A 70 -12.16 10.49 4.11
CA PHE A 70 -12.58 11.35 5.20
C PHE A 70 -12.19 12.81 4.95
N GLU A 71 -10.91 13.06 4.61
CA GLU A 71 -10.37 14.40 4.36
C GLU A 71 -11.12 15.14 3.26
N HIS A 72 -11.56 14.45 2.21
CA HIS A 72 -12.11 15.14 1.03
C HIS A 72 -13.62 15.03 0.87
N ILE A 73 -14.25 14.05 1.51
CA ILE A 73 -15.67 13.73 1.29
C ILE A 73 -16.39 13.56 2.63
N ALA A 74 -16.02 12.54 3.40
CA ALA A 74 -16.84 12.09 4.52
C ALA A 74 -16.98 13.16 5.61
N GLN A 75 -15.92 13.93 5.91
CA GLN A 75 -16.02 14.97 6.95
C GLN A 75 -17.03 16.09 6.62
N HIS A 76 -17.45 16.20 5.36
CA HIS A 76 -18.41 17.19 4.87
C HIS A 76 -19.82 16.63 4.64
N ASP A 77 -20.03 15.33 4.84
CA ASP A 77 -21.33 14.66 4.73
C ASP A 77 -21.59 13.82 6.00
N PRO A 78 -22.58 14.18 6.85
CA PRO A 78 -22.84 13.47 8.10
C PRO A 78 -23.10 11.97 7.94
N ILE A 79 -23.72 11.53 6.84
CA ILE A 79 -24.04 10.11 6.60
C ILE A 79 -22.75 9.35 6.29
N GLU A 80 -21.92 9.91 5.41
CA GLU A 80 -20.63 9.31 5.06
C GLU A 80 -19.66 9.35 6.24
N ARG A 81 -19.68 10.43 7.05
CA ARG A 81 -18.90 10.55 8.30
C ARG A 81 -19.24 9.42 9.27
N GLU A 82 -20.52 9.25 9.59
CA GLU A 82 -20.96 8.19 10.52
C GLU A 82 -20.54 6.80 10.00
N ARG A 83 -20.67 6.59 8.69
CA ARG A 83 -20.35 5.31 8.06
C ARG A 83 -18.86 4.99 8.12
N ILE A 84 -17.98 5.94 7.75
CA ILE A 84 -16.53 5.70 7.80
C ILE A 84 -16.03 5.57 9.23
N GLU A 85 -16.53 6.38 10.17
CA GLU A 85 -16.18 6.28 11.60
C GLU A 85 -16.50 4.88 12.14
N LYS A 86 -17.67 4.34 11.80
CA LYS A 86 -18.04 2.97 12.16
C LYS A 86 -17.08 1.95 11.54
N GLN A 87 -16.75 2.10 10.26
CA GLN A 87 -15.97 1.09 9.53
C GLN A 87 -14.52 1.04 10.03
N ILE A 88 -13.86 2.20 10.18
CA ILE A 88 -12.50 2.25 10.69
C ILE A 88 -12.42 1.78 12.14
N ARG A 89 -13.40 2.11 13.01
CA ARG A 89 -13.45 1.57 14.38
C ARG A 89 -13.48 0.05 14.39
N GLN A 90 -14.33 -0.57 13.57
CA GLN A 90 -14.45 -2.03 13.53
C GLN A 90 -13.12 -2.70 13.16
N VAL A 91 -12.41 -2.21 12.14
CA VAL A 91 -11.12 -2.78 11.71
C VAL A 91 -10.03 -2.51 12.73
N THR A 92 -9.92 -1.26 13.22
CA THR A 92 -8.87 -0.88 14.17
C THR A 92 -9.06 -1.61 15.50
N ASP A 93 -10.28 -1.65 16.04
CA ASP A 93 -10.57 -2.34 17.29
C ASP A 93 -10.33 -3.85 17.15
N TYR A 94 -10.67 -4.45 16.02
CA TYR A 94 -10.36 -5.86 15.76
C TYR A 94 -8.86 -6.15 15.79
N ILE A 95 -8.04 -5.30 15.17
CA ILE A 95 -6.59 -5.42 15.22
C ILE A 95 -6.09 -5.30 16.67
N LEU A 96 -6.57 -4.30 17.42
CA LEU A 96 -6.13 -4.06 18.80
C LEU A 96 -6.57 -5.14 19.79
N ASP A 97 -7.81 -5.60 19.68
CA ASP A 97 -8.38 -6.66 20.54
C ASP A 97 -7.67 -8.00 20.33
N ASN A 98 -7.03 -8.19 19.17
CA ASN A 98 -6.21 -9.36 18.84
C ASN A 98 -4.71 -9.07 18.92
N ASP A 99 -4.28 -8.21 19.86
CA ASP A 99 -2.87 -7.88 20.10
C ASP A 99 -2.15 -7.43 18.82
N TYR A 100 -2.72 -6.46 18.10
CA TYR A 100 -2.19 -5.94 16.83
C TYR A 100 -2.06 -7.00 15.72
N GLN A 101 -2.99 -7.96 15.67
CA GLN A 101 -3.04 -9.02 14.66
C GLN A 101 -4.40 -9.05 13.94
N ILE A 102 -4.42 -9.65 12.75
CA ILE A 102 -5.67 -10.07 12.11
C ILE A 102 -5.78 -11.57 12.25
N ILE A 103 -6.73 -12.00 13.07
CA ILE A 103 -7.19 -13.38 13.15
C ILE A 103 -8.21 -13.60 12.02
N ASP A 104 -8.10 -14.69 11.30
CA ASP A 104 -8.97 -15.04 10.20
C ASP A 104 -10.17 -15.86 10.68
N TRP A 105 -11.07 -16.21 9.76
CA TRP A 105 -12.30 -16.95 10.04
C TRP A 105 -12.07 -18.30 10.74
N ASP A 106 -10.90 -18.92 10.54
CA ASP A 106 -10.55 -20.22 11.10
C ASP A 106 -9.92 -20.12 12.50
N GLY A 107 -9.83 -18.91 13.06
CA GLY A 107 -9.23 -18.62 14.36
C GLY A 107 -7.70 -18.57 14.33
N LYS A 108 -7.06 -18.64 13.16
CA LYS A 108 -5.61 -18.45 13.01
C LYS A 108 -5.31 -17.06 12.48
N ARG A 109 -4.14 -16.54 12.82
CA ARG A 109 -3.62 -15.29 12.25
C ARG A 109 -3.44 -15.43 10.73
N THR A 110 -3.79 -14.38 9.99
CA THR A 110 -3.42 -14.24 8.56
C THR A 110 -1.91 -14.30 8.36
N LEU A 111 -1.46 -14.58 7.14
CA LEU A 111 -0.04 -14.71 6.84
C LEU A 111 0.74 -13.42 7.17
N TRP A 112 0.18 -12.26 6.81
CA TRP A 112 0.87 -10.98 6.84
C TRP A 112 0.32 -9.96 7.85
N GLY A 113 -0.89 -10.13 8.38
CA GLY A 113 -1.52 -9.18 9.31
C GLY A 113 -1.04 -9.34 10.76
N TRP A 114 0.18 -8.91 11.06
CA TRP A 114 0.80 -9.07 12.39
C TRP A 114 1.79 -7.96 12.71
N TRP A 115 1.35 -6.99 13.53
CA TRP A 115 2.10 -5.79 13.88
C TRP A 115 2.35 -5.66 15.38
N ASN A 116 2.38 -6.76 16.13
CA ASN A 116 2.52 -6.70 17.57
C ASN A 116 4.00 -6.51 17.99
N PRO A 117 4.28 -5.95 19.18
CA PRO A 117 5.66 -5.76 19.63
C PRO A 117 6.48 -7.04 19.71
N GLU A 118 5.86 -8.19 20.04
CA GLU A 118 6.55 -9.48 20.10
C GLU A 118 7.15 -9.87 18.74
N ARG A 119 6.37 -9.77 17.66
CA ARG A 119 6.86 -10.02 16.30
C ARG A 119 7.87 -8.95 15.88
N VAL A 120 7.47 -7.69 15.95
CA VAL A 120 8.25 -6.58 15.36
C VAL A 120 9.61 -6.42 16.03
N ASN A 121 9.71 -6.67 17.34
CA ASN A 121 10.96 -6.47 18.11
C ASN A 121 11.60 -7.75 18.64
N GLY A 122 10.80 -8.79 18.92
CA GLY A 122 11.25 -10.00 19.61
C GLY A 122 11.64 -11.14 18.66
N ASP A 123 11.20 -11.08 17.40
CA ASP A 123 11.46 -12.12 16.41
C ASP A 123 12.55 -11.69 15.42
N PRO A 124 13.73 -12.35 15.41
CA PRO A 124 14.78 -12.08 14.45
C PRO A 124 14.34 -12.22 12.99
N ASP A 125 13.38 -13.09 12.70
CA ASP A 125 12.85 -13.29 11.35
C ASP A 125 11.91 -12.14 10.92
N ALA A 126 11.61 -11.19 11.82
CA ALA A 126 10.86 -9.96 11.52
C ALA A 126 11.77 -8.75 11.37
N PHE A 127 13.08 -8.94 11.53
CA PHE A 127 13.99 -7.81 11.61
C PHE A 127 13.92 -6.96 10.35
N ILE A 128 13.75 -7.56 9.18
CA ILE A 128 13.68 -6.86 7.89
C ILE A 128 12.46 -5.93 7.86
N GLU A 129 11.27 -6.46 8.15
CA GLU A 129 10.00 -5.75 8.06
C GLU A 129 9.69 -4.85 9.27
N SER A 130 10.51 -4.90 10.33
CA SER A 130 10.25 -4.18 11.59
C SER A 130 10.02 -2.68 11.43
N GLY A 131 10.74 -2.01 10.51
CA GLY A 131 10.58 -0.58 10.24
C GLY A 131 9.22 -0.29 9.60
N LEU A 132 8.92 -1.01 8.52
CA LEU A 132 7.69 -0.90 7.74
C LEU A 132 6.47 -1.25 8.60
N TYR A 133 6.52 -2.34 9.35
CA TYR A 133 5.39 -2.76 10.18
C TYR A 133 5.14 -1.79 11.32
N SER A 134 6.20 -1.19 11.90
CA SER A 134 6.04 -0.07 12.83
C SER A 134 5.43 1.15 12.14
N LEU A 135 5.82 1.50 10.91
CA LEU A 135 5.24 2.60 10.14
C LEU A 135 3.74 2.40 9.91
N MET A 136 3.37 1.22 9.41
CA MET A 136 1.98 0.86 9.12
C MET A 136 1.12 1.00 10.37
N MET A 137 1.49 0.34 11.48
CA MET A 137 0.68 0.35 12.69
C MET A 137 0.55 1.76 13.29
N LEU A 138 1.62 2.55 13.29
CA LEU A 138 1.56 3.95 13.73
C LEU A 138 0.67 4.80 12.82
N SER A 139 0.72 4.56 11.51
CA SER A 139 -0.13 5.24 10.53
C SER A 139 -1.61 4.89 10.73
N PHE A 140 -1.92 3.61 10.91
CA PHE A 140 -3.29 3.12 11.16
C PHE A 140 -3.91 3.79 12.38
N LEU A 141 -3.17 3.82 13.50
CA LEU A 141 -3.62 4.45 14.74
C LEU A 141 -3.84 5.96 14.59
N LYS A 142 -2.99 6.64 13.81
CA LYS A 142 -3.15 8.07 13.54
C LYS A 142 -4.36 8.38 12.69
N VAL A 143 -4.61 7.59 11.65
CA VAL A 143 -5.80 7.73 10.80
C VAL A 143 -7.06 7.39 11.61
N ALA A 144 -7.03 6.32 12.40
CA ALA A 144 -8.14 5.96 13.29
C ALA A 144 -8.45 7.10 14.26
N TYR A 145 -7.47 7.62 14.99
CA TYR A 145 -7.65 8.77 15.88
C TYR A 145 -8.21 9.99 15.14
N TYR A 146 -7.65 10.33 13.98
CA TYR A 146 -8.06 11.51 13.21
C TYR A 146 -9.53 11.44 12.78
N ILE A 147 -9.99 10.27 12.34
CA ILE A 147 -11.37 10.09 11.86
C ILE A 147 -12.35 10.01 13.04
N THR A 148 -11.96 9.34 14.13
CA THR A 148 -12.90 8.97 15.19
C THR A 148 -12.83 9.83 16.44
N GLU A 149 -11.77 10.63 16.58
CA GLU A 149 -11.44 11.44 17.76
C GLU A 149 -11.39 10.62 19.08
N ASP A 150 -11.07 9.32 18.98
CA ASP A 150 -11.08 8.40 20.12
C ASP A 150 -9.66 8.26 20.69
N GLU A 151 -9.44 8.84 21.87
CA GLU A 151 -8.13 8.92 22.52
C GLU A 151 -7.47 7.56 22.73
N LYS A 152 -8.23 6.45 22.78
CA LYS A 152 -7.63 5.11 22.91
C LYS A 152 -6.61 4.82 21.81
N TYR A 153 -6.86 5.25 20.57
CA TYR A 153 -5.95 5.04 19.45
C TYR A 153 -4.65 5.82 19.62
N LEU A 154 -4.76 7.04 20.17
CA LEU A 154 -3.60 7.87 20.48
C LEU A 154 -2.79 7.31 21.67
N ASP A 155 -3.46 6.70 22.65
CA ASP A 155 -2.80 6.02 23.76
C ASP A 155 -2.03 4.77 23.28
N HIS A 156 -2.62 3.96 22.39
CA HIS A 156 -1.91 2.87 21.72
C HIS A 156 -0.70 3.38 20.92
N PHE A 157 -0.88 4.47 20.16
CA PHE A 157 0.20 5.08 19.37
C PHE A 157 1.37 5.52 20.27
N ARG A 158 1.08 6.19 21.39
CA ARG A 158 2.10 6.60 22.38
C ARG A 158 2.78 5.39 23.00
N ASN A 159 2.02 4.38 23.44
CA ASN A 159 2.55 3.17 24.04
C ASN A 159 3.51 2.42 23.10
N LEU A 160 3.17 2.28 21.82
CA LEU A 160 4.05 1.64 20.83
C LEU A 160 5.36 2.42 20.63
N ILE A 161 5.32 3.74 20.70
CA ILE A 161 6.53 4.58 20.61
C ILE A 161 7.37 4.50 21.90
N GLU A 162 6.74 4.72 23.06
CA GLU A 162 7.41 4.94 24.33
C GLU A 162 7.90 3.62 24.96
N GLU A 163 7.08 2.58 24.93
CA GLU A 163 7.37 1.31 25.61
C GLU A 163 7.91 0.24 24.65
N HIS A 164 7.58 0.33 23.36
CA HIS A 164 7.97 -0.67 22.36
C HIS A 164 8.91 -0.15 21.27
N GLY A 165 9.33 1.12 21.32
CA GLY A 165 10.39 1.64 20.47
C GLY A 165 10.05 1.72 18.97
N TYR A 166 8.77 1.82 18.59
CA TYR A 166 8.37 1.82 17.18
C TYR A 166 8.96 3.00 16.39
N LEU A 167 9.21 4.12 17.07
CA LEU A 167 9.90 5.26 16.45
C LEU A 167 11.38 4.98 16.15
N SER A 168 12.03 4.11 16.93
CA SER A 168 13.39 3.66 16.66
C SER A 168 13.42 2.70 15.47
N ASN A 169 12.43 1.80 15.36
CA ASN A 169 12.30 0.89 14.22
C ASN A 169 12.15 1.67 12.91
N LEU A 170 11.33 2.73 12.92
CA LEU A 170 11.15 3.63 11.79
C LEU A 170 12.47 4.22 11.25
N LEU A 171 13.45 4.52 12.10
CA LEU A 171 14.74 5.08 11.65
C LEU A 171 15.57 4.06 10.83
N LEU A 172 15.24 2.79 10.96
CA LEU A 172 15.82 1.69 10.18
C LEU A 172 15.03 1.39 8.91
N GLU A 173 13.89 2.07 8.67
CA GLU A 173 13.05 1.79 7.52
C GLU A 173 13.73 2.14 6.20
N LYS A 174 13.52 1.25 5.21
CA LYS A 174 14.29 0.94 4.00
C LYS A 174 15.71 0.40 4.26
N LYS A 175 15.79 -0.87 4.67
CA LYS A 175 17.04 -1.67 4.78
C LYS A 175 17.40 -2.23 3.40
N LEU A 176 18.67 -2.13 3.00
CA LEU A 176 19.15 -2.53 1.66
C LEU A 176 20.26 -3.58 1.66
N PHE A 177 20.87 -3.84 2.81
CA PHE A 177 21.98 -4.78 2.92
C PHE A 177 21.96 -5.43 4.31
N PRO A 178 22.13 -6.77 4.40
CA PRO A 178 22.39 -7.73 3.32
C PRO A 178 21.15 -8.16 2.51
N ASP A 179 20.06 -7.39 2.62
CA ASP A 179 18.71 -7.83 2.29
C ASP A 179 18.32 -7.64 0.81
N GLU A 180 17.16 -8.19 0.43
CA GLU A 180 16.58 -8.11 -0.91
C GLU A 180 15.65 -6.89 -1.04
N LEU A 181 15.68 -6.24 -2.21
CA LEU A 181 14.74 -5.16 -2.53
C LEU A 181 13.36 -5.76 -2.83
N ASN A 182 12.38 -5.46 -1.97
CA ASN A 182 10.99 -5.88 -2.17
C ASN A 182 10.12 -4.69 -2.57
N HIS A 183 9.86 -4.52 -3.87
CA HIS A 183 9.06 -3.41 -4.41
C HIS A 183 7.61 -3.36 -3.89
N SER A 184 7.09 -4.46 -3.32
CA SER A 184 5.80 -4.39 -2.62
C SER A 184 5.88 -3.53 -1.37
N ASP A 185 6.96 -3.64 -0.61
CA ASP A 185 7.17 -2.91 0.66
C ASP A 185 7.23 -1.39 0.44
N ASP A 186 7.61 -0.96 -0.78
CA ASP A 186 7.65 0.45 -1.17
C ASP A 186 6.26 1.03 -1.41
N GLN A 187 5.38 0.22 -1.99
CA GLN A 187 3.97 0.60 -2.10
C GLN A 187 3.34 0.75 -0.72
N LEU A 188 3.60 -0.18 0.21
CA LEU A 188 3.12 -0.10 1.60
C LEU A 188 3.67 1.15 2.28
N SER A 189 4.98 1.36 2.19
CA SER A 189 5.65 2.55 2.73
C SER A 189 5.01 3.84 2.26
N ALA A 190 4.77 3.99 0.95
CA ALA A 190 4.19 5.20 0.38
C ALA A 190 2.76 5.46 0.89
N VAL A 191 1.90 4.44 0.93
CA VAL A 191 0.51 4.59 1.40
C VAL A 191 0.42 4.78 2.91
N ALA A 192 1.40 4.30 3.68
CA ALA A 192 1.49 4.53 5.11
C ALA A 192 2.09 5.90 5.46
N TYR A 193 3.16 6.34 4.77
CA TYR A 193 3.82 7.63 4.99
C TYR A 193 2.91 8.82 4.69
N TYR A 194 2.11 8.72 3.63
CA TYR A 194 1.25 9.82 3.21
C TYR A 194 0.32 10.32 4.33
N PRO A 195 -0.62 9.52 4.86
CA PRO A 195 -1.54 9.99 5.90
C PRO A 195 -0.81 10.37 7.20
N ILE A 196 0.15 9.58 7.68
CA ILE A 196 0.80 9.87 8.97
C ILE A 196 1.56 11.21 8.95
N LEU A 197 2.22 11.57 7.84
CA LEU A 197 2.95 12.83 7.75
C LEU A 197 2.06 14.05 7.47
N GLN A 198 0.82 13.84 7.00
CA GLN A 198 -0.22 14.89 7.00
C GLN A 198 -0.75 15.16 8.41
N LEU A 199 -0.87 14.10 9.24
CA LEU A 199 -1.55 14.14 10.54
C LEU A 199 -0.62 14.37 11.75
N GLU A 200 0.66 14.01 11.66
CA GLU A 200 1.60 14.15 12.78
C GLU A 200 2.19 15.56 12.84
N HIS A 201 2.14 16.16 14.02
CA HIS A 201 2.56 17.54 14.28
C HIS A 201 3.61 17.66 15.40
N ASN A 202 3.85 16.59 16.17
CA ASN A 202 4.94 16.54 17.12
C ASN A 202 6.28 16.61 16.36
N PRO A 203 7.12 17.63 16.61
CA PRO A 203 8.33 17.84 15.83
C PRO A 203 9.35 16.70 15.94
N PHE A 204 9.40 16.01 17.09
CA PHE A 204 10.33 14.89 17.30
C PHE A 204 9.92 13.66 16.48
N ILE A 205 8.64 13.29 16.54
CA ILE A 205 8.11 12.15 15.78
C ILE A 205 8.20 12.44 14.28
N ARG A 206 7.84 13.66 13.88
CA ARG A 206 7.87 14.08 12.47
C ARG A 206 9.29 14.09 11.90
N ASP A 207 10.30 14.43 12.69
CA ASP A 207 11.70 14.40 12.23
C ASP A 207 12.19 12.97 11.98
N ALA A 208 11.82 12.01 12.83
CA ALA A 208 12.11 10.60 12.61
C ALA A 208 11.41 10.05 11.36
N LEU A 209 10.11 10.33 11.19
CA LEU A 209 9.36 9.93 10.00
C LEU A 209 9.97 10.51 8.71
N ARG A 210 10.32 11.80 8.70
CA ARG A 210 10.97 12.44 7.54
C ARG A 210 12.36 11.88 7.26
N SER A 211 13.12 11.54 8.30
CA SER A 211 14.44 10.94 8.13
C SER A 211 14.36 9.57 7.46
N ALA A 212 13.39 8.75 7.86
CA ALA A 212 13.10 7.47 7.23
C ALA A 212 12.60 7.64 5.79
N LEU A 213 11.65 8.56 5.55
CA LEU A 213 11.15 8.88 4.22
C LEU A 213 12.26 9.31 3.25
N ARG A 214 13.23 10.10 3.72
CA ARG A 214 14.39 10.51 2.90
C ARG A 214 15.28 9.33 2.53
N ARG A 215 15.44 8.36 3.43
CA ARG A 215 16.17 7.12 3.12
C ARG A 215 15.43 6.33 2.05
N HIS A 216 14.13 6.14 2.22
CA HIS A 216 13.26 5.49 1.25
C HIS A 216 13.36 6.16 -0.14
N ALA A 217 13.19 7.48 -0.18
CA ALA A 217 13.31 8.26 -1.43
C ALA A 217 14.67 8.11 -2.12
N ALA A 218 15.78 8.03 -1.37
CA ALA A 218 17.10 7.85 -1.97
C ALA A 218 17.27 6.52 -2.73
N VAL A 219 16.42 5.52 -2.43
CA VAL A 219 16.41 4.21 -3.11
C VAL A 219 15.42 4.18 -4.25
N GLU A 220 14.24 4.77 -4.06
CA GLU A 220 13.12 4.69 -5.00
C GLU A 220 13.19 5.72 -6.14
N VAL A 221 13.90 6.84 -5.95
CA VAL A 221 14.01 7.89 -6.98
C VAL A 221 14.48 7.36 -8.34
N PRO A 222 15.52 6.50 -8.43
CA PRO A 222 15.93 5.88 -9.70
C PRO A 222 14.83 5.10 -10.44
N GLU A 223 13.80 4.62 -9.74
CA GLU A 223 12.70 3.86 -10.35
C GLU A 223 11.71 4.74 -11.11
N ARG A 224 11.70 6.05 -10.83
CA ARG A 224 10.77 7.02 -11.42
C ARG A 224 9.30 6.63 -11.23
N ASN A 225 8.96 5.89 -10.17
CA ASN A 225 7.58 5.55 -9.86
C ASN A 225 6.76 6.82 -9.57
N SER A 226 5.74 7.08 -10.38
CA SER A 226 4.97 8.33 -10.31
C SER A 226 4.25 8.52 -8.97
N PHE A 227 3.64 7.47 -8.40
CA PHE A 227 2.95 7.59 -7.12
C PHE A 227 3.92 7.93 -5.99
N PHE A 228 5.07 7.25 -5.92
CA PHE A 228 6.08 7.48 -4.88
C PHE A 228 6.70 8.86 -5.02
N ALA A 229 7.03 9.28 -6.24
CA ALA A 229 7.54 10.61 -6.53
C ALA A 229 6.59 11.72 -6.02
N PHE A 230 5.27 11.56 -6.19
CA PHE A 230 4.31 12.57 -5.74
C PHE A 230 3.99 12.49 -4.25
N VAL A 231 4.00 11.29 -3.63
CA VAL A 231 3.96 11.16 -2.17
C VAL A 231 5.18 11.87 -1.57
N HIS A 232 6.40 11.54 -2.01
CA HIS A 232 7.61 12.22 -1.57
C HIS A 232 7.55 13.72 -1.86
N GLY A 233 7.09 14.12 -3.05
CA GLY A 233 6.99 15.53 -3.45
C GLY A 233 6.04 16.34 -2.58
N SER A 234 4.96 15.72 -2.09
CA SER A 234 4.01 16.38 -1.18
C SER A 234 4.53 16.53 0.26
N LEU A 235 5.47 15.67 0.67
CA LEU A 235 5.94 15.58 2.07
C LEU A 235 7.34 16.19 2.26
N GLU A 236 8.28 15.84 1.37
CA GLU A 236 9.69 16.22 1.34
C GLU A 236 10.15 16.61 -0.10
N PRO A 237 9.70 17.76 -0.65
CA PRO A 237 9.95 18.13 -2.04
C PRO A 237 11.43 18.09 -2.48
N SER A 238 12.36 18.44 -1.59
CA SER A 238 13.79 18.47 -1.89
C SER A 238 14.43 17.10 -2.09
N PHE A 239 13.71 16.02 -1.78
CA PHE A 239 14.19 14.63 -1.89
C PHE A 239 13.38 13.81 -2.89
N ALA A 240 12.42 14.43 -3.58
CA ALA A 240 11.55 13.78 -4.54
C ALA A 240 11.97 14.06 -5.98
N ASP A 241 11.75 13.09 -6.86
CA ASP A 241 11.89 13.29 -8.31
C ASP A 241 10.52 13.48 -8.98
N VAL A 242 9.95 14.67 -8.78
CA VAL A 242 8.64 15.03 -9.34
C VAL A 242 8.67 15.02 -10.88
N GLU A 243 9.78 15.39 -11.51
CA GLU A 243 9.92 15.40 -12.96
C GLU A 243 9.99 13.97 -13.52
N GLY A 244 10.72 13.06 -12.87
CA GLY A 244 10.73 11.63 -13.23
C GLY A 244 9.35 11.01 -13.11
N GLY A 245 8.62 11.29 -12.03
CA GLY A 245 7.23 10.85 -11.87
C GLY A 245 6.28 11.42 -12.93
N LEU A 246 6.48 12.68 -13.32
CA LEU A 246 5.74 13.31 -14.42
C LEU A 246 6.05 12.68 -15.78
N GLN A 247 7.33 12.38 -16.02
CA GLN A 247 7.76 11.68 -17.22
C GLN A 247 7.10 10.30 -17.30
N THR A 248 7.08 9.56 -16.19
CA THR A 248 6.38 8.27 -16.08
C THR A 248 4.89 8.39 -16.38
N LEU A 249 4.19 9.42 -15.90
CA LEU A 249 2.79 9.65 -16.30
C LEU A 249 2.62 9.95 -17.80
N ARG A 250 3.60 10.54 -18.48
CA ARG A 250 3.55 10.80 -19.92
C ARG A 250 3.84 9.55 -20.75
N GLU A 251 4.70 8.68 -20.24
CA GLU A 251 5.08 7.39 -20.83
C GLU A 251 4.04 6.29 -20.55
N PHE A 252 3.17 6.49 -19.56
CA PHE A 252 2.15 5.53 -19.20
C PHE A 252 1.26 5.18 -20.40
N PRO A 253 1.20 3.89 -20.83
CA PRO A 253 0.54 3.53 -22.07
C PRO A 253 -0.99 3.65 -21.95
N GLU A 254 -1.63 4.20 -22.99
CA GLU A 254 -3.10 4.22 -23.09
C GLU A 254 -3.68 2.80 -23.18
N ASP A 255 -2.96 1.91 -23.87
CA ASP A 255 -3.27 0.49 -23.94
C ASP A 255 -2.59 -0.27 -22.80
N ARG A 256 -3.38 -0.67 -21.81
CA ARG A 256 -2.90 -1.37 -20.60
C ARG A 256 -2.97 -2.89 -20.73
N ARG A 257 -3.16 -3.41 -21.94
CA ARG A 257 -3.11 -4.85 -22.17
C ARG A 257 -1.71 -5.36 -21.90
N GLN A 258 -1.65 -6.49 -21.21
CA GLN A 258 -0.42 -7.15 -20.80
C GLN A 258 0.18 -7.89 -21.98
N TYR A 259 0.94 -7.17 -22.79
CA TYR A 259 1.71 -7.70 -23.91
C TYR A 259 3.06 -8.22 -23.43
N GLY A 260 3.45 -9.42 -23.90
CA GLY A 260 4.80 -9.92 -23.68
C GLY A 260 5.84 -9.01 -24.34
N MET A 261 6.85 -8.64 -23.58
CA MET A 261 7.96 -7.80 -24.03
C MET A 261 9.29 -8.48 -23.75
N LYS A 262 10.27 -8.25 -24.61
CA LYS A 262 11.63 -8.76 -24.44
C LYS A 262 12.63 -7.66 -24.71
N ASN A 263 13.21 -7.06 -23.67
CA ASN A 263 14.18 -5.99 -23.79
C ASN A 263 15.63 -6.45 -23.52
N SER A 264 15.84 -7.62 -22.92
CA SER A 264 17.18 -8.11 -22.51
C SER A 264 18.19 -8.28 -23.66
N HIS A 265 17.70 -8.33 -24.89
CA HIS A 265 18.52 -8.50 -26.10
C HIS A 265 18.98 -7.17 -26.73
N ARG A 266 18.50 -6.04 -26.21
CA ARG A 266 18.80 -4.71 -26.72
C ARG A 266 20.27 -4.36 -26.48
N ALA A 267 20.87 -3.62 -27.42
CA ALA A 267 22.28 -3.24 -27.35
C ALA A 267 22.54 -2.03 -26.43
N ASP A 268 21.48 -1.26 -26.14
CA ASP A 268 21.50 -0.04 -25.34
C ASP A 268 21.20 -0.29 -23.85
N VAL A 269 20.84 -1.51 -23.46
CA VAL A 269 20.54 -1.85 -22.05
C VAL A 269 21.72 -2.55 -21.39
N VAL A 270 21.83 -2.41 -20.07
CA VAL A 270 22.88 -3.04 -19.26
C VAL A 270 22.23 -3.88 -18.18
N LEU A 271 22.58 -5.17 -18.11
CA LEU A 271 22.17 -6.03 -17.01
C LEU A 271 22.91 -5.64 -15.72
N ASN A 272 22.19 -5.62 -14.61
CA ASN A 272 22.77 -5.48 -13.29
C ASN A 272 23.61 -6.73 -12.97
N PRO A 273 24.82 -6.59 -12.41
CA PRO A 273 25.60 -7.74 -11.93
C PRO A 273 24.94 -8.51 -10.79
N HIS A 274 23.96 -7.92 -10.10
CA HIS A 274 23.12 -8.59 -9.10
C HIS A 274 21.75 -8.93 -9.70
N GLU A 275 21.21 -10.06 -9.28
CA GLU A 275 19.87 -10.49 -9.65
C GLU A 275 18.82 -9.81 -8.76
N GLY A 276 17.58 -9.73 -9.24
CA GLY A 276 16.44 -9.31 -8.45
C GLY A 276 16.11 -10.33 -7.35
N ARG A 277 15.14 -9.99 -6.50
CA ARG A 277 14.70 -10.77 -5.34
C ARG A 277 14.51 -12.27 -5.61
N PHE A 278 13.96 -12.63 -6.78
CA PHE A 278 13.63 -14.01 -7.14
C PHE A 278 14.71 -14.70 -7.99
N GLY A 279 15.91 -14.13 -8.10
CA GLY A 279 16.99 -14.63 -8.95
C GLY A 279 16.83 -14.27 -10.44
N ASP A 280 15.92 -13.35 -10.75
CA ASP A 280 15.69 -12.90 -12.13
C ASP A 280 16.76 -11.89 -12.57
N PRO A 281 17.21 -11.92 -13.83
CA PRO A 281 18.05 -10.86 -14.39
C PRO A 281 17.29 -9.53 -14.41
N VAL A 282 17.90 -8.48 -13.86
CA VAL A 282 17.37 -7.13 -13.86
C VAL A 282 18.33 -6.17 -14.57
N LEU A 283 17.82 -5.04 -15.03
CA LEU A 283 18.59 -3.97 -15.63
C LEU A 283 19.27 -3.10 -14.57
N LEU A 284 20.33 -2.40 -14.99
CA LEU A 284 21.01 -1.40 -14.15
C LEU A 284 20.20 -0.10 -14.04
N GLU A 285 19.40 0.21 -15.06
CA GLU A 285 18.56 1.40 -15.14
C GLU A 285 17.14 0.99 -15.59
N VAL A 286 16.13 1.69 -15.07
CA VAL A 286 14.72 1.47 -15.46
C VAL A 286 14.50 1.96 -16.89
N LEU A 287 13.80 1.15 -17.69
CA LEU A 287 13.38 1.54 -19.04
C LEU A 287 12.28 2.61 -18.99
N PRO A 288 12.15 3.46 -20.02
CA PRO A 288 10.96 4.29 -20.20
C PRO A 288 9.67 3.48 -19.99
N TYR A 289 8.65 4.10 -19.37
CA TYR A 289 7.42 3.40 -18.98
C TYR A 289 6.54 2.94 -20.16
N ASP A 290 6.83 3.43 -21.37
CA ASP A 290 6.24 2.99 -22.63
C ASP A 290 7.03 1.86 -23.31
N GLU A 291 8.19 1.48 -22.78
CA GLU A 291 9.05 0.40 -23.30
C GLU A 291 9.04 -0.87 -22.43
N HIS A 292 8.25 -0.87 -21.36
CA HIS A 292 8.05 -2.02 -20.49
C HIS A 292 6.60 -2.48 -20.44
N HIS A 293 6.40 -3.68 -19.90
CA HIS A 293 5.08 -4.24 -19.73
C HIS A 293 4.27 -3.45 -18.71
N PHE A 294 2.96 -3.32 -18.97
CA PHE A 294 2.08 -2.58 -18.07
C PHE A 294 1.99 -3.27 -16.70
N GLU A 295 2.53 -2.63 -15.67
CA GLU A 295 2.68 -3.22 -14.35
C GLU A 295 2.07 -2.38 -13.23
N ARG A 296 1.79 -3.07 -12.12
CA ARG A 296 1.40 -2.44 -10.86
C ARG A 296 2.64 -1.82 -10.21
N TRP A 297 2.43 -0.85 -9.31
CA TRP A 297 3.50 -0.14 -8.59
C TRP A 297 4.38 -1.01 -7.68
N ASN A 298 3.99 -2.26 -7.43
CA ASN A 298 4.73 -3.20 -6.60
C ASN A 298 5.57 -4.22 -7.38
N GLN A 299 5.64 -4.11 -8.71
CA GLN A 299 6.55 -4.93 -9.52
C GLN A 299 7.93 -4.30 -9.60
N ASP A 300 8.93 -5.14 -9.93
CA ASP A 300 10.31 -4.72 -10.14
C ASP A 300 10.47 -4.04 -11.51
N PRO A 301 10.64 -2.71 -11.56
CA PRO A 301 10.68 -1.96 -12.82
C PRO A 301 11.99 -2.17 -13.60
N TYR A 302 12.97 -2.85 -13.01
CA TYR A 302 14.23 -3.19 -13.67
C TYR A 302 14.12 -4.49 -14.47
N ARG A 303 13.02 -5.23 -14.38
CA ARG A 303 12.83 -6.46 -15.17
C ARG A 303 12.75 -6.12 -16.66
N PRO A 304 13.68 -6.62 -17.49
CA PRO A 304 13.70 -6.29 -18.92
C PRO A 304 12.67 -7.08 -19.73
N ASP A 305 12.35 -8.30 -19.30
CA ASP A 305 11.55 -9.25 -20.06
C ASP A 305 10.31 -9.63 -19.25
N SER A 306 9.17 -9.68 -19.93
CA SER A 306 7.88 -10.00 -19.33
C SER A 306 7.06 -10.90 -20.26
N GLY A 307 6.23 -11.74 -19.64
CA GLY A 307 5.22 -12.51 -20.36
C GLY A 307 3.98 -11.67 -20.70
N GLY A 308 3.01 -12.30 -21.35
CA GLY A 308 1.72 -11.68 -21.65
C GLY A 308 1.23 -12.03 -23.05
N ASP A 309 -0.06 -12.31 -23.17
CA ASP A 309 -0.75 -12.63 -24.43
C ASP A 309 -1.73 -11.54 -24.86
N GLY A 310 -1.80 -10.43 -24.12
CA GLY A 310 -2.71 -9.32 -24.35
C GLY A 310 -4.17 -9.62 -24.01
N LEU A 311 -4.48 -10.75 -23.35
CA LEU A 311 -5.84 -11.10 -22.91
C LEU A 311 -6.21 -10.52 -21.55
N MET A 312 -5.22 -10.04 -20.79
CA MET A 312 -5.41 -9.33 -19.53
C MET A 312 -5.15 -7.84 -19.73
N GLU A 313 -5.99 -7.00 -19.14
CA GLU A 313 -5.83 -5.55 -19.10
C GLU A 313 -5.61 -5.12 -17.64
N GLY A 314 -4.56 -4.35 -17.40
CA GLY A 314 -4.31 -3.78 -16.08
C GLY A 314 -5.24 -2.61 -15.76
N SER A 315 -5.45 -2.34 -14.47
CA SER A 315 -6.30 -1.22 -14.05
C SER A 315 -5.61 0.13 -14.19
N GLY A 316 -6.43 1.18 -14.24
CA GLY A 316 -5.99 2.58 -14.41
C GLY A 316 -5.92 3.35 -13.12
N GLU A 317 -6.22 2.68 -12.01
CA GLU A 317 -6.08 3.23 -10.67
C GLU A 317 -4.65 3.70 -10.41
N HIS A 318 -3.64 3.00 -10.94
CA HIS A 318 -2.22 3.36 -10.83
C HIS A 318 -1.91 4.75 -11.40
N TYR A 319 -2.43 5.05 -12.59
CA TYR A 319 -2.35 6.39 -13.19
C TYR A 319 -3.17 7.39 -12.40
N LEU A 320 -4.43 7.06 -12.11
CA LEU A 320 -5.39 7.99 -11.53
C LEU A 320 -4.97 8.44 -10.14
N VAL A 321 -4.51 7.52 -9.27
CA VAL A 321 -4.10 7.87 -7.90
C VAL A 321 -2.90 8.81 -7.92
N ALA A 322 -1.89 8.53 -8.74
CA ALA A 322 -0.71 9.37 -8.88
C ALA A 322 -1.06 10.74 -9.47
N TYR A 323 -1.81 10.76 -10.57
CA TYR A 323 -2.23 11.99 -11.24
C TYR A 323 -3.04 12.90 -10.31
N TRP A 324 -4.07 12.36 -9.66
CA TRP A 324 -4.94 13.17 -8.80
C TRP A 324 -4.22 13.63 -7.52
N LEU A 325 -3.33 12.81 -6.97
CA LEU A 325 -2.46 13.23 -5.86
C LEU A 325 -1.59 14.43 -6.26
N ALA A 326 -0.94 14.35 -7.44
CA ALA A 326 -0.09 15.41 -7.93
C ALA A 326 -0.86 16.69 -8.26
N ARG A 327 -2.07 16.57 -8.82
CA ARG A 327 -2.99 17.70 -9.07
C ARG A 327 -3.43 18.36 -7.76
N TYR A 328 -3.77 17.56 -6.75
CA TYR A 328 -4.21 18.05 -5.45
C TYR A 328 -3.11 18.85 -4.74
N HIS A 329 -1.88 18.35 -4.74
CA HIS A 329 -0.72 19.05 -4.14
C HIS A 329 -0.11 20.13 -5.03
N GLY A 330 -0.69 20.41 -6.20
CA GLY A 330 -0.18 21.44 -7.12
C GLY A 330 1.17 21.11 -7.75
N LEU A 331 1.59 19.84 -7.71
CA LEU A 331 2.79 19.34 -8.42
C LEU A 331 2.56 19.30 -9.94
N VAL A 332 1.29 19.23 -10.35
CA VAL A 332 0.85 19.27 -11.75
C VAL A 332 -0.24 20.33 -11.91
N THR A 333 -0.07 21.23 -12.87
CA THR A 333 -1.08 22.25 -13.19
C THR A 333 -2.24 21.64 -13.99
N ALA A 334 -3.39 22.32 -13.99
CA ALA A 334 -4.48 21.96 -14.90
C ALA A 334 -4.00 22.03 -16.37
N PRO A 335 -4.53 21.16 -17.26
CA PRO A 335 -4.34 21.34 -18.69
C PRO A 335 -4.76 22.75 -19.09
N VAL A 336 -3.94 23.41 -19.90
CA VAL A 336 -4.32 24.67 -20.53
C VAL A 336 -5.24 24.29 -21.70
N GLU A 337 -6.47 24.83 -21.73
CA GLU A 337 -7.43 24.64 -22.83
C GLU A 337 -6.90 25.15 -24.18
#